data_AF-A0A1D3L5Y0-F1
#
_entry.id   AF-A0A1D3L5Y0-F1
#
_cell.length_a   1.000
_cell.length_b   1.000
_cell.length_c   1.000
_cell.angle_alpha   90.00
_cell.angle_beta   90.00
_cell.angle_gamma   90.00
#
_symmetry.space_group_name_H-M   'P 1'
#
loop_
_entity.id
_entity.type
_entity.pdbx_description
1 polymer ?
#
loop_
_entity_poly.entity_id
_entity_poly.type
_entity_poly.pdbx_seq_one_letter_code
_entity_poly.pdbx_strand_id
1 'polypeptide(L)'
;MNNRINKNVPLVLFVLLGVFIGLQIAEPVSAVKLVDHGFVTFKDQNSTVNYSWKTYQYSKNNVKIIGYESEPQLGIKVKLNFYLKKVQKNKLKITMQICGFYYQGRYYKYSDSSHEYVKTRMSAAQFYWKCLKPELKSGSLN
;
A
#
# COMPACT_ATOMS: atom_id res chain seq x y z
N MET A 1 -16.09 46.93 -42.70
CA MET A 1 -16.45 46.69 -41.29
C MET A 1 -15.21 46.19 -40.57
N ASN A 2 -14.60 47.02 -39.71
CA ASN A 2 -13.35 46.68 -39.00
C ASN A 2 -13.70 46.07 -37.63
N ASN A 3 -13.48 44.76 -37.49
CA ASN A 3 -13.57 44.08 -36.20
C ASN A 3 -12.34 44.44 -35.35
N ARG A 4 -12.50 45.39 -34.42
CA ARG A 4 -11.51 45.65 -33.37
C ARG A 4 -11.55 44.50 -32.37
N ILE A 5 -10.67 43.51 -32.56
CA ILE A 5 -10.45 42.47 -31.56
C ILE A 5 -9.87 43.16 -30.31
N ASN A 6 -10.55 43.00 -29.17
CA ASN A 6 -10.15 43.58 -27.91
C ASN A 6 -8.84 42.91 -27.43
N LYS A 7 -7.77 43.70 -27.28
CA LYS A 7 -6.40 43.24 -27.00
C LYS A 7 -6.27 42.46 -25.68
N ASN A 8 -7.29 42.50 -24.83
CA ASN A 8 -7.33 41.80 -23.54
C ASN A 8 -7.81 40.35 -23.65
N VAL A 9 -8.45 39.96 -24.76
CA VAL A 9 -8.95 38.59 -25.00
C VAL A 9 -7.84 37.54 -25.06
N PRO A 10 -6.72 37.73 -25.78
CA PRO A 10 -5.65 36.74 -25.81
C PRO A 10 -5.00 36.53 -24.44
N LEU A 11 -4.87 37.58 -23.62
CA LEU A 11 -4.27 37.50 -22.28
C LEU A 11 -5.10 36.60 -21.34
N VAL A 12 -6.43 36.76 -21.34
CA VAL A 12 -7.34 35.90 -20.55
C VAL A 12 -7.28 34.45 -21.02
N LEU A 13 -7.14 34.22 -22.33
CA LEU A 13 -6.98 32.87 -22.88
C LEU A 13 -5.68 32.19 -22.41
N PHE A 14 -4.56 32.91 -22.40
CA PHE A 14 -3.26 32.39 -21.94
C PHE A 14 -3.26 32.04 -20.44
N VAL A 15 -3.93 32.86 -19.62
CA VAL A 15 -4.08 32.59 -18.17
C VAL A 15 -4.94 31.33 -17.95
N LEU A 16 -6.04 31.17 -18.70
CA LEU A 16 -6.86 29.96 -18.63
C LEU A 16 -6.09 28.71 -19.09
N LEU A 17 -5.32 28.79 -20.17
CA LEU A 17 -4.52 27.66 -20.68
C LEU A 17 -3.45 27.20 -19.67
N GLY A 18 -2.80 28.14 -18.97
CA GLY A 18 -1.81 27.84 -17.94
C GLY A 18 -2.38 27.08 -16.74
N VAL A 19 -3.62 27.39 -16.35
CA VAL A 19 -4.33 26.68 -15.26
C VAL A 19 -4.62 25.23 -15.65
N PHE A 20 -4.98 24.96 -16.91
CA PHE A 20 -5.23 23.59 -17.39
C PHE A 20 -3.97 22.73 -17.47
N ILE A 21 -2.82 23.30 -17.85
CA ILE A 21 -1.54 22.57 -17.89
C ILE A 21 -1.02 22.30 -16.47
N GLY A 22 -1.17 23.25 -15.54
CA GLY A 22 -0.77 23.08 -14.15
C GLY A 22 -1.56 22.00 -13.39
N LEU A 23 -2.85 21.84 -13.69
CA LEU A 23 -3.70 20.83 -13.06
C LEU A 23 -3.41 19.39 -13.51
N GLN A 24 -2.77 19.18 -14.67
CA GLN A 24 -2.47 17.83 -15.17
C GLN A 24 -1.20 17.20 -14.56
N ILE A 25 -0.36 17.99 -13.87
CA ILE A 25 0.93 17.52 -13.31
C ILE A 25 0.81 17.16 -11.83
N ALA A 26 -0.23 17.65 -11.13
CA ALA A 26 -0.56 17.16 -9.81
C ALA A 26 -1.33 15.84 -9.96
N GLU A 27 -0.63 14.71 -9.99
CA GLU A 27 -1.27 13.43 -9.70
C GLU A 27 -2.07 13.61 -8.40
N PRO A 28 -3.39 13.33 -8.38
CA PRO A 28 -4.18 13.52 -7.18
C PRO A 28 -3.50 12.74 -6.06
N VAL A 29 -3.07 13.45 -5.01
CA VAL A 29 -2.59 12.87 -3.75
C VAL A 29 -3.77 12.07 -3.23
N SER A 30 -3.85 10.82 -3.63
CA SER A 30 -5.01 10.00 -3.34
C SER A 30 -5.05 9.82 -1.84
N ALA A 31 -6.15 10.28 -1.24
CA ALA A 31 -6.36 10.18 0.19
C ALA A 31 -6.19 8.71 0.62
N VAL A 32 -5.34 8.51 1.63
CA VAL A 32 -5.07 7.17 2.16
C VAL A 32 -6.34 6.65 2.81
N LYS A 33 -6.92 5.58 2.26
CA LYS A 33 -8.12 4.96 2.82
C LYS A 33 -7.77 3.66 3.53
N LEU A 34 -8.14 3.53 4.81
CA LEU A 34 -8.18 2.23 5.48
C LEU A 34 -9.32 1.40 4.84
N VAL A 35 -8.98 0.28 4.20
CA VAL A 35 -9.92 -0.53 3.42
C VAL A 35 -10.20 -1.91 4.00
N ASP A 36 -9.32 -2.42 4.86
CA ASP A 36 -9.50 -3.69 5.57
C ASP A 36 -8.69 -3.69 6.86
N HIS A 37 -9.11 -4.53 7.80
CA HIS A 37 -8.34 -4.89 8.97
C HIS A 37 -8.81 -6.26 9.45
N GLY A 38 -7.98 -6.94 10.22
CA GLY A 38 -8.36 -8.24 10.77
C GLY A 38 -7.40 -8.72 11.84
N PHE A 39 -7.79 -9.84 12.43
CA PHE A 39 -7.09 -10.55 13.48
C PHE A 39 -7.32 -12.04 13.28
N VAL A 40 -6.26 -12.83 13.48
CA VAL A 40 -6.29 -14.29 13.44
C VAL A 40 -5.29 -14.84 14.45
N THR A 41 -5.63 -15.98 15.04
CA THR A 41 -4.77 -16.70 15.97
C THR A 41 -4.42 -18.05 15.37
N PHE A 42 -3.13 -18.33 15.27
CA PHE A 42 -2.58 -19.61 14.87
C PHE A 42 -2.13 -20.38 16.12
N LYS A 43 -2.45 -21.66 16.16
CA LYS A 43 -1.89 -22.60 17.13
C LYS A 43 -0.88 -23.46 16.40
N ASP A 44 0.39 -23.26 16.71
CA ASP A 44 1.44 -24.23 16.43
C ASP A 44 1.55 -25.18 17.63
N GLN A 45 2.16 -26.35 17.44
CA GLN A 45 2.17 -27.47 18.40
C GLN A 45 2.53 -27.04 19.83
N ASN A 46 3.42 -26.05 19.97
CA ASN A 46 3.86 -25.52 21.25
C ASN A 46 3.67 -24.02 21.42
N SER A 47 3.07 -23.31 20.46
CA SER A 47 2.92 -21.88 20.58
C SER A 47 1.65 -21.31 19.96
N THR A 48 1.25 -20.14 20.45
CA THR A 48 0.11 -19.40 19.92
C THR A 48 0.64 -18.10 19.32
N VAL A 49 0.50 -17.96 18.01
CA VAL A 49 0.89 -16.77 17.27
C VAL A 49 -0.36 -15.99 16.92
N ASN A 50 -0.45 -14.75 17.38
CA ASN A 50 -1.51 -13.83 17.02
C ASN A 50 -1.01 -12.93 15.90
N TYR A 51 -1.75 -12.90 14.79
CA TYR A 51 -1.51 -12.01 13.67
C TYR A 51 -2.66 -11.01 13.53
N SER A 52 -2.33 -9.73 13.39
CA SER A 52 -3.31 -8.68 13.09
C SER A 52 -2.80 -7.80 11.97
N TRP A 53 -3.72 -7.25 11.17
CA TRP A 53 -3.34 -6.39 10.05
C TRP A 53 -4.26 -5.19 9.88
N LYS A 54 -3.72 -4.15 9.25
CA LYS A 54 -4.46 -3.03 8.67
C LYS A 54 -4.03 -2.80 7.23
N THR A 55 -4.99 -2.67 6.33
CA THR A 55 -4.74 -2.46 4.90
C THR A 55 -5.17 -1.06 4.49
N TYR A 56 -4.23 -0.33 3.91
CA TYR A 56 -4.39 1.03 3.41
C TYR A 56 -4.29 1.03 1.89
N GLN A 57 -5.32 1.52 1.22
CA GLN A 57 -5.31 1.74 -0.22
C GLN A 57 -4.96 3.20 -0.50
N TYR A 58 -3.80 3.42 -1.10
CA TYR A 58 -3.39 4.73 -1.58
C TYR A 58 -3.96 4.97 -2.97
N SER A 59 -3.98 3.96 -3.84
CA SER A 59 -4.66 4.01 -5.13
C SER A 59 -5.05 2.61 -5.58
N LYS A 60 -5.73 2.47 -6.72
CA LYS A 60 -6.01 1.15 -7.32
C LYS A 60 -4.75 0.29 -7.52
N ASN A 61 -3.60 0.94 -7.69
CA ASN A 61 -2.31 0.35 -8.04
C ASN A 61 -1.28 0.39 -6.89
N ASN A 62 -1.65 0.92 -5.72
CA ASN A 62 -0.77 1.02 -4.56
C ASN A 62 -1.54 0.71 -3.27
N VAL A 63 -1.17 -0.40 -2.63
CA VAL A 63 -1.74 -0.87 -1.37
C VAL A 63 -0.62 -1.13 -0.39
N LYS A 64 -0.80 -0.71 0.87
CA LYS A 64 0.08 -1.01 1.99
C LYS A 64 -0.67 -1.84 3.02
N ILE A 65 -0.02 -2.85 3.56
CA ILE A 65 -0.54 -3.66 4.66
C ILE A 65 0.46 -3.54 5.80
N ILE A 66 -0.03 -3.26 6.99
CA ILE A 66 0.77 -3.23 8.21
C ILE A 66 0.30 -4.41 9.06
N GLY A 67 1.18 -5.39 9.20
CA GLY A 67 0.99 -6.59 10.01
C GLY A 67 1.69 -6.46 11.36
N TYR A 68 1.07 -7.05 12.38
CA TYR A 68 1.63 -7.23 13.71
C TYR A 68 1.49 -8.68 14.11
N GLU A 69 2.63 -9.31 14.35
CA GLU A 69 2.72 -10.65 14.90
C GLU A 69 3.08 -10.58 16.37
N SER A 70 2.47 -11.44 17.18
CA SER A 70 2.86 -11.59 18.57
C SER A 70 2.78 -13.04 19.00
N GLU A 71 3.81 -13.48 19.71
CA GLU A 71 3.88 -14.79 20.33
C GLU A 71 4.01 -14.57 21.84
N PRO A 72 2.87 -14.58 22.58
CA PRO A 72 2.85 -14.15 23.98
C PRO A 72 3.74 -14.99 24.88
N GLN A 73 3.87 -16.29 24.60
CA GLN A 73 4.65 -17.23 25.39
C GLN A 73 6.15 -16.92 25.37
N LEU A 74 6.66 -16.45 24.21
CA LEU A 74 8.06 -16.04 24.06
C LEU A 74 8.27 -14.54 24.30
N GLY A 75 7.19 -13.78 24.49
CA GLY A 75 7.25 -12.32 24.59
C GLY A 75 7.73 -11.65 23.30
N ILE A 76 7.49 -12.28 22.15
CA ILE A 76 7.88 -11.75 20.83
C ILE A 76 6.77 -10.88 20.26
N LYS A 77 7.13 -9.72 19.69
CA LYS A 77 6.24 -8.91 18.86
C LYS A 77 6.96 -8.40 17.62
N VAL A 78 6.44 -8.63 16.43
CA VAL A 78 7.07 -8.21 15.17
C VAL A 78 6.14 -7.25 14.42
N LYS A 79 6.71 -6.21 13.80
CA LYS A 79 5.98 -5.33 12.88
C LYS A 79 6.46 -5.57 11.45
N LEU A 80 5.51 -5.92 10.59
CA LEU A 80 5.71 -6.19 9.18
C LEU A 80 5.00 -5.13 8.35
N ASN A 81 5.66 -4.62 7.31
CA ASN A 81 5.00 -3.82 6.28
C ASN A 81 5.06 -4.59 4.96
N PHE A 82 3.92 -4.76 4.31
CA PHE A 82 3.83 -5.23 2.93
C PHE A 82 3.38 -4.09 2.03
N TYR A 83 3.99 -3.98 0.85
CA TYR A 83 3.61 -3.01 -0.17
C TYR A 83 3.34 -3.74 -1.48
N LEU A 84 2.16 -3.50 -2.05
CA LEU A 84 1.76 -3.99 -3.36
C LEU A 84 1.74 -2.81 -4.32
N LYS A 85 2.63 -2.81 -5.32
CA LYS A 85 2.72 -1.75 -6.32
C LYS A 85 2.62 -2.32 -7.72
N LYS A 86 1.62 -1.89 -8.49
CA LYS A 86 1.55 -2.19 -9.92
C LYS A 86 2.62 -1.36 -10.64
N VAL A 87 3.65 -2.03 -11.16
CA VAL A 87 4.79 -1.35 -11.80
C VAL A 87 4.70 -1.37 -13.33
N GLN A 88 4.00 -2.35 -13.90
CA GLN A 88 3.70 -2.44 -15.34
C GLN A 88 2.36 -3.16 -15.55
N LYS A 89 1.79 -3.11 -16.76
CA LYS A 89 0.50 -3.73 -17.11
C LYS A 89 0.37 -5.18 -16.65
N ASN A 90 1.44 -5.97 -16.79
CA ASN A 90 1.49 -7.39 -16.44
C ASN A 90 2.43 -7.70 -15.26
N LYS A 91 2.82 -6.70 -14.47
CA LYS A 91 3.83 -6.87 -13.40
C LYS A 91 3.44 -6.13 -12.13
N LEU A 92 3.33 -6.86 -11.04
CA LEU A 92 3.13 -6.35 -9.68
C LEU A 92 4.43 -6.54 -8.90
N LYS A 93 4.87 -5.52 -8.16
CA LYS A 93 5.95 -5.63 -7.18
C LYS A 93 5.34 -5.81 -5.80
N ILE A 94 5.82 -6.80 -5.07
CA ILE A 94 5.53 -7.02 -3.65
C ILE A 94 6.81 -6.69 -2.88
N THR A 95 6.70 -5.86 -1.85
CA THR A 95 7.81 -5.58 -0.93
C THR A 95 7.38 -5.98 0.45
N MET A 96 8.17 -6.82 1.13
CA MET A 96 8.04 -7.08 2.55
C MET A 96 9.14 -6.33 3.28
N GLN A 97 8.82 -5.70 4.40
CA GLN A 97 9.78 -4.98 5.23
C GLN A 97 9.53 -5.33 6.71
N ILE A 98 10.53 -5.91 7.35
CA ILE A 98 10.55 -6.14 8.80
C ILE A 98 11.09 -4.87 9.44
N CYS A 99 10.31 -4.23 10.32
CA CYS A 99 10.65 -2.91 10.88
C CYS A 99 11.36 -2.99 12.24
N GLY A 100 11.53 -4.19 12.77
CA GLY A 100 12.04 -4.46 14.11
C GLY A 100 11.12 -5.42 14.86
N PHE A 101 11.62 -5.94 15.97
CA PHE A 101 10.86 -6.83 16.84
C PHE A 101 11.14 -6.51 18.31
N TYR A 102 10.18 -6.84 19.16
CA TYR A 102 10.37 -6.90 20.60
C TYR A 102 10.62 -8.35 20.99
N TYR A 103 11.56 -8.57 21.91
CA TYR A 103 11.77 -9.85 22.58
C TYR A 103 11.87 -9.58 24.08
N GLN A 104 11.00 -10.22 24.86
CA GLN A 104 10.91 -10.04 26.32
C GLN A 104 10.87 -8.55 26.75
N GLY A 105 10.07 -7.75 26.02
CA GLY A 105 9.89 -6.33 26.30
C GLY A 105 11.00 -5.40 25.81
N ARG A 106 12.11 -5.92 25.28
CA ARG A 106 13.21 -5.12 24.70
C ARG A 106 13.02 -4.98 23.19
N TYR A 107 13.23 -3.77 22.66
CA TYR A 107 13.14 -3.50 21.23
C TYR A 107 14.48 -3.75 20.53
N TYR A 108 14.42 -4.51 19.44
CA TYR A 108 15.54 -4.79 18.55
C TYR A 108 15.23 -4.18 17.19
N LYS A 109 16.05 -3.19 16.81
CA LYS A 109 15.95 -2.57 15.48
C LYS A 109 16.49 -3.57 14.46
N TYR A 110 15.62 -3.98 13.56
CA TYR A 110 15.95 -4.81 12.41
C TYR A 110 15.27 -4.17 11.21
N SER A 111 16.01 -3.96 10.12
CA SER A 111 15.45 -3.39 8.90
C SER A 111 15.94 -4.23 7.75
N ASP A 112 15.20 -5.29 7.48
CA ASP A 112 15.39 -6.07 6.27
C ASP A 112 14.19 -5.87 5.35
N SER A 113 14.46 -5.90 4.05
CA SER A 113 13.44 -5.77 3.02
C SER A 113 13.71 -6.73 1.88
N SER A 114 12.70 -7.53 1.57
CA SER A 114 12.70 -8.38 0.39
C SER A 114 11.72 -7.86 -0.66
N HIS A 115 11.98 -8.21 -1.91
CA HIS A 115 11.14 -7.83 -3.04
C HIS A 115 10.85 -9.04 -3.92
N GLU A 116 9.60 -9.17 -4.34
CA GLU A 116 9.16 -10.16 -5.30
C GLU A 116 8.42 -9.47 -6.45
N TYR A 117 8.46 -10.08 -7.63
CA TYR A 117 7.72 -9.62 -8.81
C TYR A 117 6.78 -10.69 -9.32
N VAL A 118 5.49 -10.40 -9.27
CA VAL A 118 4.43 -11.31 -9.72
C VAL A 118 3.97 -10.89 -11.11
N LYS A 119 3.96 -11.84 -12.06
CA LYS A 119 3.41 -11.65 -13.40
C LYS A 119 1.88 -11.75 -13.35
N THR A 120 1.20 -10.62 -13.31
CA THR A 120 -0.27 -10.55 -13.23
C THR A 120 -0.82 -9.31 -13.92
N ARG A 121 -2.03 -9.39 -14.47
CA ARG A 121 -2.78 -8.26 -15.03
C ARG A 121 -3.59 -7.49 -13.96
N MET A 122 -3.79 -8.07 -12.78
CA MET A 122 -4.56 -7.46 -11.70
C MET A 122 -3.91 -6.16 -11.19
N SER A 123 -4.71 -5.21 -10.74
CA SER A 123 -4.21 -4.08 -9.96
C SER A 123 -3.78 -4.51 -8.56
N ALA A 124 -3.06 -3.66 -7.82
CA ALA A 124 -2.65 -3.97 -6.45
C ALA A 124 -3.86 -4.24 -5.53
N ALA A 125 -4.90 -3.41 -5.63
CA ALA A 125 -6.15 -3.62 -4.88
C ALA A 125 -6.83 -4.94 -5.24
N GLN A 126 -6.93 -5.27 -6.53
CA GLN A 126 -7.54 -6.54 -6.96
C GLN A 126 -6.74 -7.75 -6.47
N PHE A 127 -5.42 -7.69 -6.56
CA PHE A 127 -4.55 -8.75 -6.08
C PHE A 127 -4.69 -8.95 -4.57
N TYR A 128 -4.74 -7.86 -3.80
CA TYR A 128 -5.00 -7.92 -2.37
C TYR A 128 -6.31 -8.66 -2.05
N TRP A 129 -7.43 -8.24 -2.63
CA TRP A 129 -8.74 -8.82 -2.31
C TRP A 129 -8.88 -10.27 -2.76
N LYS A 130 -8.27 -10.65 -3.89
CA LYS A 130 -8.46 -11.97 -4.51
C LYS A 130 -7.44 -13.01 -4.09
N CYS A 131 -6.21 -12.61 -3.79
CA CYS A 131 -5.10 -13.53 -3.53
C CYS A 131 -4.67 -13.42 -2.07
N LEU A 132 -4.24 -12.23 -1.64
CA LEU A 132 -3.59 -12.09 -0.34
C LEU A 132 -4.55 -12.11 0.86
N LYS A 133 -5.72 -11.48 0.77
CA LYS A 133 -6.68 -11.45 1.90
C LYS A 133 -7.15 -12.87 2.31
N PRO A 134 -7.49 -13.78 1.38
CA PRO A 134 -7.75 -15.18 1.72
C PRO A 134 -6.60 -15.84 2.50
N GLU A 135 -5.35 -15.69 2.04
CA GLU A 135 -4.17 -16.27 2.69
C GLU A 135 -3.94 -15.73 4.11
N LEU A 136 -4.12 -14.41 4.30
CA LEU A 136 -4.05 -13.78 5.62
C LEU A 136 -5.07 -14.37 6.60
N LYS A 137 -6.25 -14.77 6.10
CA LYS A 137 -7.30 -15.38 6.92
C LYS A 137 -7.08 -16.86 7.20
N SER A 138 -6.49 -17.59 6.26
CA SER A 138 -6.22 -19.02 6.42
C SER A 138 -4.96 -19.29 7.24
N GLY A 139 -4.06 -18.31 7.36
CA GLY A 139 -2.76 -18.51 8.01
C GLY A 139 -1.75 -19.24 7.14
N SER A 140 -1.97 -19.27 5.83
CA SER A 140 -1.19 -20.07 4.89
C SER A 140 -0.30 -19.18 4.03
N LEU A 141 0.36 -18.19 4.63
CA LEU A 141 1.40 -17.43 3.93
C LEU A 141 2.61 -18.36 3.73
N ASN A 142 2.63 -19.08 2.61
CA ASN A 142 3.76 -19.90 2.17
C ASN A 142 4.87 -19.06 1.55
#